data_AF-A0AAN9TGN5-F1
#
_entry.id   AF-A0AAN9TGN5-F1
#
_cell.length_a   1.000
_cell.length_b   1.000
_cell.length_c   1.000
_cell.angle_alpha   90.00
_cell.angle_beta   90.00
_cell.angle_gamma   90.00
#
_symmetry.space_group_name_H-M   'P 1'
#
loop_
_entity.id
_entity.type
_entity.pdbx_description
1 polymer ?
#
loop_
_entity_poly.entity_id
_entity_poly.type
_entity_poly.pdbx_seq_one_letter_code
_entity_poly.pdbx_strand_id
1 'polypeptide(L)'
;MDKDEQTRLEMKHRREEDDLYRKFAKQREEQDKRIKEEIRDEWEKELERLTMRFEKEFQVKRKRPEEQKVLTLRLQQEREDLEKNMTLRRDKKKESIKKKLLEHERAATAALVEKQSSEMLELINEKRSEYMMAESLFIENEDNGEIISPYPSQAPLPAPPAIYKFQLYNDPIEFAHVDQIAISVAQEDQKTFTDLVRQLVGKCESDIEKAR
;
A
#
# COMPACT_ATOMS: atom_id res chain seq x y z
N MET A 1 2.44 -30.18 -5.71
CA MET A 1 2.12 -29.17 -4.67
C MET A 1 0.87 -29.65 -3.95
N ASP A 2 0.96 -29.84 -2.63
CA ASP A 2 -0.23 -30.14 -1.84
C ASP A 2 -1.08 -28.88 -1.75
N LYS A 3 -2.29 -28.94 -2.33
CA LYS A 3 -3.19 -27.80 -2.47
C LYS A 3 -3.66 -27.31 -1.10
N ASP A 4 -3.69 -28.18 -0.11
CA ASP A 4 -4.18 -27.86 1.24
C ASP A 4 -3.17 -27.03 2.03
N GLU A 5 -1.88 -27.31 1.88
CA GLU A 5 -0.79 -26.58 2.55
C GLU A 5 -0.68 -25.13 2.05
N GLN A 6 -0.72 -24.94 0.73
CA GLN A 6 -0.76 -23.61 0.12
C GLN A 6 -2.02 -22.85 0.56
N THR A 7 -3.19 -23.48 0.52
CA THR A 7 -4.45 -22.84 0.92
C THR A 7 -4.42 -22.39 2.39
N ARG A 8 -3.78 -23.17 3.28
CA ARG A 8 -3.64 -22.81 4.69
C ARG A 8 -2.73 -21.59 4.87
N LEU A 9 -1.65 -21.51 4.09
CA LEU A 9 -0.73 -20.37 4.11
C LEU A 9 -1.41 -19.09 3.59
N GLU A 10 -2.15 -19.18 2.47
CA GLU A 10 -2.94 -18.07 1.94
C GLU A 10 -4.01 -17.58 2.94
N MET A 11 -4.66 -18.50 3.67
CA MET A 11 -5.63 -18.14 4.71
C MET A 11 -4.98 -17.45 5.92
N LYS A 12 -3.73 -17.78 6.24
CA LYS A 12 -2.95 -17.05 7.25
C LYS A 12 -2.60 -15.65 6.73
N HIS A 13 -2.14 -15.53 5.49
CA HIS A 13 -1.81 -14.25 4.86
C HIS A 13 -3.01 -13.30 4.86
N ARG A 14 -4.18 -13.78 4.45
CA ARG A 14 -5.42 -12.99 4.48
C ARG A 14 -5.76 -12.42 5.86
N ARG A 15 -5.58 -13.21 6.92
CA ARG A 15 -5.81 -12.75 8.31
C ARG A 15 -4.82 -11.67 8.72
N GLU A 16 -3.54 -11.83 8.36
CA GLU A 16 -2.51 -10.82 8.65
C GLU A 16 -2.77 -9.51 7.91
N GLU A 17 -3.24 -9.58 6.65
CA GLU A 17 -3.67 -8.43 5.86
C GLU A 17 -4.86 -7.71 6.52
N ASP A 18 -5.91 -8.43 6.88
CA ASP A 18 -7.10 -7.89 7.56
C ASP A 18 -6.75 -7.19 8.88
N ASP A 19 -5.87 -7.81 9.68
CA ASP A 19 -5.40 -7.23 10.95
C ASP A 19 -4.58 -5.96 10.73
N LEU A 20 -3.76 -5.91 9.67
CA LEU A 20 -3.01 -4.71 9.30
C LEU A 20 -3.95 -3.58 8.90
N TYR A 21 -4.94 -3.85 8.04
CA TYR A 21 -5.93 -2.84 7.65
C TYR A 21 -6.76 -2.34 8.83
N ARG A 22 -7.11 -3.22 9.79
CA ARG A 22 -7.79 -2.82 11.02
C ARG A 22 -6.92 -1.88 11.87
N LYS A 23 -5.60 -2.13 11.96
CA LYS A 23 -4.66 -1.24 12.64
C LYS A 23 -4.56 0.12 11.95
N PHE A 24 -4.51 0.17 10.62
CA PHE A 24 -4.52 1.42 9.86
C PHE A 24 -5.79 2.24 10.12
N ALA A 25 -6.96 1.59 10.08
CA ALA A 25 -8.22 2.26 10.38
C ALA A 25 -8.22 2.91 11.78
N LYS A 26 -7.76 2.17 12.80
CA LYS A 26 -7.65 2.67 14.17
C LYS A 26 -6.64 3.82 14.29
N GLN A 27 -5.46 3.71 13.66
CA GLN A 27 -4.44 4.76 13.68
C GLN A 27 -4.94 6.04 13.02
N ARG A 28 -5.65 5.94 11.88
CA ARG A 28 -6.25 7.10 11.21
C ARG A 28 -7.24 7.81 12.12
N GLU A 29 -8.14 7.07 12.76
CA GLU A 29 -9.12 7.64 13.69
C GLU A 29 -8.46 8.34 14.88
N GLU A 30 -7.45 7.71 15.48
CA GLU A 30 -6.71 8.26 16.61
C GLU A 30 -5.97 9.54 16.23
N GLN A 31 -5.30 9.57 15.09
CA GLN A 31 -4.63 10.79 14.60
C GLN A 31 -5.64 11.89 14.24
N ASP A 32 -6.76 11.55 13.61
CA ASP A 32 -7.82 12.53 13.31
C ASP A 32 -8.40 13.14 14.58
N LYS A 33 -8.59 12.33 15.63
CA LYS A 33 -9.04 12.82 16.94
C LYS A 33 -8.01 13.75 17.56
N ARG A 34 -6.74 13.34 17.58
CA ARG A 34 -5.64 14.14 18.12
C ARG A 34 -5.51 15.49 17.41
N ILE A 35 -5.59 15.51 16.07
CA ILE A 35 -5.53 16.75 15.29
C ILE A 35 -6.71 17.67 15.63
N LYS A 36 -7.92 17.12 15.75
CA LYS A 36 -9.11 17.90 16.12
C LYS A 36 -8.95 18.55 17.49
N GLU A 37 -8.43 17.81 18.47
CA GLU A 37 -8.15 18.33 19.82
C GLU A 37 -7.07 19.42 19.78
N GLU A 38 -5.92 19.17 19.14
CA GLU A 38 -4.85 20.15 19.04
C GLU A 38 -5.31 21.45 18.35
N ILE A 39 -6.13 21.35 17.30
CA ILE A 39 -6.65 22.53 16.58
C ILE A 39 -7.66 23.29 17.43
N ARG A 40 -8.54 22.60 18.16
CA ARG A 40 -9.47 23.24 19.07
C ARG A 40 -8.70 24.03 20.13
N ASP A 41 -7.70 23.42 20.75
CA ASP A 41 -6.90 24.06 21.79
C ASP A 41 -6.07 25.25 21.25
N GLU A 42 -5.53 25.14 20.03
CA GLU A 42 -4.86 26.26 19.34
C GLU A 42 -5.85 27.40 19.06
N TRP A 43 -7.08 27.08 18.66
CA TRP A 43 -8.12 28.06 18.37
C TRP A 43 -8.60 28.78 19.64
N GLU A 44 -8.81 28.05 20.73
CA GLU A 44 -9.17 28.62 22.03
C GLU A 44 -8.11 29.60 22.53
N LYS A 45 -6.82 29.24 22.43
CA LYS A 45 -5.71 30.12 22.83
C LYS A 45 -5.62 31.39 21.99
N GLU A 46 -5.83 31.30 20.67
CA GLU A 46 -5.81 32.48 19.82
C GLU A 46 -7.04 33.38 20.03
N LEU A 47 -8.22 32.79 20.28
CA LEU A 47 -9.43 33.54 20.66
C LEU A 47 -9.25 34.24 22.00
N GLU A 48 -8.65 33.60 22.99
CA GLU A 48 -8.30 34.21 24.28
C GLU A 48 -7.34 35.38 24.08
N ARG A 49 -6.27 35.20 23.28
CA ARG A 49 -5.33 36.29 22.93
C ARG A 49 -5.99 37.45 22.22
N LEU A 50 -6.92 37.19 21.30
CA LEU A 50 -7.66 38.25 20.60
C LEU A 50 -8.59 38.99 21.57
N THR A 51 -9.27 38.26 22.46
CA THR A 51 -10.16 38.83 23.49
C THR A 51 -9.39 39.68 24.50
N MET A 52 -8.23 39.22 24.98
CA MET A 52 -7.36 39.99 25.88
C MET A 52 -6.83 41.26 25.21
N ARG A 53 -6.48 41.20 23.91
CA ARG A 53 -6.07 42.38 23.14
C ARG A 53 -7.22 43.35 22.98
N PHE A 54 -8.41 42.85 22.67
CA PHE A 54 -9.63 43.64 22.57
C PHE A 54 -9.95 44.37 23.87
N GLU A 55 -9.94 43.67 25.00
CA GLU A 55 -10.25 44.25 26.31
C GLU A 55 -9.25 45.37 26.66
N LYS A 56 -7.96 45.15 26.42
CA LYS A 56 -6.93 46.19 26.63
C LYS A 56 -7.14 47.41 25.74
N GLU A 57 -7.41 47.23 24.44
CA GLU A 57 -7.63 48.35 23.52
C GLU A 57 -8.91 49.12 23.83
N PHE A 58 -9.97 48.42 24.25
CA PHE A 58 -11.24 49.03 24.59
C PHE A 58 -11.14 49.89 25.86
N GLN A 59 -10.36 49.47 26.87
CA GLN A 59 -10.10 50.26 28.08
C GLN A 59 -9.33 51.56 27.77
N VAL A 60 -8.43 51.54 26.78
CA VAL A 60 -7.61 52.70 26.41
C VAL A 60 -8.38 53.73 25.56
N LYS A 61 -9.26 53.28 24.65
CA LYS A 61 -9.90 54.13 23.62
C LYS A 61 -11.30 54.65 23.97
N ARG A 62 -11.74 54.55 25.23
CA ARG A 62 -13.07 55.01 25.70
C ARG A 62 -13.42 56.49 25.45
N LYS A 63 -12.51 57.31 24.90
CA LYS A 63 -12.63 58.78 24.93
C LYS A 63 -13.19 59.45 23.66
N ARG A 64 -13.36 58.79 22.50
CA ARG A 64 -13.87 59.46 21.27
C ARG A 64 -14.77 58.57 20.37
N PRO A 65 -15.94 59.06 19.89
CA PRO A 65 -16.89 58.26 19.09
C PRO A 65 -16.44 57.88 17.67
N GLU A 66 -15.68 58.73 16.97
CA GLU A 66 -15.19 58.40 15.62
C GLU A 66 -14.09 57.33 15.65
N GLU A 67 -13.25 57.35 16.69
CA GLU A 67 -12.20 56.34 16.90
C GLU A 67 -12.80 54.95 17.23
N GLN A 68 -14.02 54.89 17.77
CA GLN A 68 -14.74 53.64 18.02
C GLN A 68 -15.13 52.91 16.73
N LYS A 69 -15.60 53.61 15.70
CA LYS A 69 -15.99 52.98 14.42
C LYS A 69 -14.79 52.38 13.68
N VAL A 70 -13.69 53.10 13.65
CA VAL A 70 -12.42 52.63 13.06
C VAL A 70 -11.88 51.43 13.83
N LEU A 71 -11.97 51.46 15.16
CA LEU A 71 -11.61 50.32 16.01
C LEU A 71 -12.46 49.09 15.70
N THR A 72 -13.79 49.21 15.62
CA THR A 72 -14.67 48.08 15.30
C THR A 72 -14.40 47.46 13.93
N LEU A 73 -14.09 48.28 12.92
CA LEU A 73 -13.76 47.77 11.60
C LEU A 73 -12.43 46.99 11.60
N ARG A 74 -11.40 47.52 12.27
CA ARG A 74 -10.11 46.84 12.41
C ARG A 74 -10.26 45.51 13.16
N LEU A 75 -11.09 45.47 14.19
CA LEU A 75 -11.35 44.25 14.95
C LEU A 75 -12.07 43.18 14.12
N GLN A 76 -13.00 43.61 13.27
CA GLN A 76 -13.68 42.69 12.36
C GLN A 76 -12.70 42.09 11.35
N GLN A 77 -11.78 42.91 10.81
CA GLN A 77 -10.69 42.45 9.95
C GLN A 77 -9.78 41.46 10.68
N GLU A 78 -9.32 41.77 11.90
CA GLU A 78 -8.45 40.89 12.69
C GLU A 78 -9.12 39.55 13.04
N ARG A 79 -10.44 39.55 13.27
CA ARG A 79 -11.23 38.32 13.46
C ARG A 79 -11.27 37.47 12.18
N GLU A 80 -11.57 38.09 11.04
CA GLU A 80 -11.62 37.41 9.74
C GLU A 80 -10.25 36.86 9.33
N ASP A 81 -9.18 37.61 9.59
CA ASP A 81 -7.81 37.19 9.30
C ASP A 81 -7.39 36.03 10.21
N LEU A 82 -7.79 36.05 11.49
CA LEU A 82 -7.57 34.93 12.40
C LEU A 82 -8.30 33.67 11.92
N GLU A 83 -9.57 33.79 11.54
CA GLU A 83 -10.36 32.67 11.03
C GLU A 83 -9.72 32.05 9.76
N LYS A 84 -9.31 32.89 8.81
CA LYS A 84 -8.60 32.45 7.59
C LYS A 84 -7.25 31.79 7.92
N ASN A 85 -6.49 32.35 8.87
CA ASN A 85 -5.19 31.79 9.24
C ASN A 85 -5.33 30.43 9.93
N MET A 86 -6.30 30.30 10.84
CA MET A 86 -6.55 29.06 11.58
C MET A 86 -7.08 27.95 10.67
N THR A 87 -7.98 28.27 9.74
CA THR A 87 -8.46 27.31 8.72
C THR A 87 -7.32 26.85 7.81
N LEU A 88 -6.48 27.77 7.32
CA LEU A 88 -5.32 27.41 6.50
C LEU A 88 -4.30 26.54 7.27
N ARG A 89 -4.03 26.86 8.54
CA ARG A 89 -3.13 26.07 9.39
C ARG A 89 -3.68 24.66 9.63
N ARG A 90 -4.97 24.55 9.95
CA ARG A 90 -5.67 23.25 10.06
C ARG A 90 -5.49 22.43 8.80
N ASP A 91 -5.79 23.02 7.65
CA ASP A 91 -5.83 22.27 6.39
C ASP A 91 -4.42 21.78 6.01
N LYS A 92 -3.40 22.63 6.17
CA LYS A 92 -1.99 22.24 5.99
C LYS A 92 -1.53 21.15 6.97
N LYS A 93 -1.92 21.24 8.25
CA LYS A 93 -1.56 20.25 9.28
C LYS A 93 -2.22 18.90 8.99
N LYS A 94 -3.51 18.92 8.66
CA LYS A 94 -4.29 17.73 8.28
C LYS A 94 -3.71 17.06 7.03
N GLU A 95 -3.38 17.83 5.99
CA GLU A 95 -2.77 17.31 4.76
C GLU A 95 -1.40 16.69 5.03
N SER A 96 -0.54 17.39 5.78
CA SER A 96 0.80 16.88 6.13
C SER A 96 0.74 15.55 6.87
N ILE A 97 -0.17 15.42 7.85
CA ILE A 97 -0.31 14.17 8.63
C ILE A 97 -0.95 13.08 7.77
N LYS A 98 -1.96 13.40 6.96
CA LYS A 98 -2.56 12.44 6.01
C LYS A 98 -1.48 11.86 5.08
N LYS A 99 -0.55 12.69 4.59
CA LYS A 99 0.57 12.24 3.75
C LYS A 99 1.49 11.28 4.51
N LYS A 100 1.88 11.62 5.74
CA LYS A 100 2.74 10.77 6.59
C LYS A 100 2.09 9.43 6.92
N LEU A 101 0.79 9.43 7.24
CA LEU A 101 0.04 8.21 7.49
C LEU A 101 -0.01 7.33 6.25
N LEU A 102 -0.31 7.91 5.08
CA LEU A 102 -0.35 7.16 3.82
C LEU A 102 1.02 6.54 3.48
N GLU A 103 2.11 7.27 3.70
CA GLU A 103 3.46 6.77 3.47
C GLU A 103 3.80 5.61 4.43
N HIS A 104 3.45 5.74 5.70
CA HIS A 104 3.61 4.66 6.68
C HIS A 104 2.74 3.43 6.34
N GLU A 105 1.48 3.64 5.95
CA GLU A 105 0.58 2.57 5.50
C GLU A 105 1.16 1.83 4.28
N ARG A 106 1.70 2.57 3.31
CA ARG A 106 2.37 1.99 2.13
C ARG A 106 3.60 1.18 2.50
N ALA A 107 4.48 1.72 3.35
CA ALA A 107 5.69 1.03 3.79
C ALA A 107 5.38 -0.25 4.57
N ALA A 108 4.41 -0.21 5.48
CA ALA A 108 3.98 -1.37 6.25
C ALA A 108 3.29 -2.43 5.35
N THR A 109 2.52 -2.01 4.35
CA THR A 109 1.94 -2.92 3.36
C THR A 109 3.02 -3.59 2.52
N ALA A 110 4.01 -2.83 2.04
CA ALA A 110 5.13 -3.37 1.27
C ALA A 110 5.94 -4.41 2.07
N ALA A 111 6.23 -4.12 3.34
CA ALA A 111 6.93 -5.05 4.23
C ALA A 111 6.11 -6.33 4.50
N LEU A 112 4.78 -6.22 4.63
CA LEU A 112 3.92 -7.40 4.76
C LEU A 112 3.95 -8.25 3.49
N VAL A 113 3.83 -7.62 2.31
CA VAL A 113 3.87 -8.32 1.03
C VAL A 113 5.23 -9.01 0.82
N GLU A 114 6.33 -8.37 1.18
CA GLU A 114 7.68 -8.97 1.10
C GLU A 114 7.84 -10.18 2.03
N LYS A 115 7.29 -10.10 3.24
CA LYS A 115 7.23 -11.25 4.16
C LYS A 115 6.42 -12.39 3.55
N GLN A 116 5.22 -12.10 3.05
CA GLN A 116 4.31 -13.10 2.49
C GLN A 116 4.87 -13.75 1.22
N SER A 117 5.50 -12.97 0.35
CA SER A 117 6.17 -13.50 -0.85
C SER A 117 7.34 -14.40 -0.49
N SER A 118 8.11 -14.06 0.55
CA SER A 118 9.19 -14.90 1.07
C SER A 118 8.64 -16.23 1.64
N GLU A 119 7.58 -16.20 2.44
CA GLU A 119 6.93 -17.43 2.97
C GLU A 119 6.42 -18.33 1.82
N MET A 120 5.84 -17.74 0.76
CA MET A 120 5.40 -18.50 -0.42
C MET A 120 6.58 -19.10 -1.21
N LEU A 121 7.66 -18.34 -1.40
CA LEU A 121 8.85 -18.81 -2.10
C LEU A 121 9.55 -19.94 -1.35
N GLU A 122 9.59 -19.86 -0.01
CA GLU A 122 10.13 -20.92 0.85
C GLU A 122 9.32 -22.21 0.69
N LEU A 123 7.98 -22.13 0.74
CA LEU A 123 7.10 -23.27 0.50
C LEU A 123 7.33 -23.92 -0.88
N ILE A 124 7.48 -23.09 -1.92
CA ILE A 124 7.79 -23.58 -3.28
C ILE A 124 9.15 -24.27 -3.30
N ASN A 125 10.17 -23.69 -2.66
CA ASN A 125 11.52 -24.24 -2.66
C ASN A 125 11.60 -25.57 -1.89
N GLU A 126 10.89 -25.68 -0.77
CA GLU A 126 10.76 -26.93 0.00
C GLU A 126 10.12 -28.03 -0.86
N LYS A 127 8.98 -27.75 -1.51
CA LYS A 127 8.34 -28.72 -2.41
C LYS A 127 9.18 -29.08 -3.62
N ARG A 128 9.93 -28.13 -4.17
CA ARG A 128 10.88 -28.40 -5.26
C ARG A 128 12.02 -29.30 -4.78
N SER A 129 12.53 -29.08 -3.58
CA SER A 129 13.57 -29.93 -2.99
C SER A 129 13.06 -31.34 -2.69
N GLU A 130 11.86 -31.48 -2.13
CA GLU A 130 11.17 -32.77 -1.94
C GLU A 130 11.05 -33.53 -3.27
N TYR A 131 10.62 -32.85 -4.34
CA TYR A 131 10.51 -33.44 -5.67
C TYR A 131 11.87 -33.89 -6.21
N MET A 132 12.91 -33.06 -6.10
CA MET A 132 14.27 -33.42 -6.53
C MET A 132 14.84 -34.60 -5.73
N MET A 133 14.58 -34.69 -4.41
CA MET A 133 14.98 -35.83 -3.59
C MET A 133 14.21 -37.10 -3.96
N ALA A 134 12.90 -36.99 -4.20
CA ALA A 134 12.08 -38.12 -4.62
C ALA A 134 12.51 -38.65 -6.00
N GLU A 135 12.75 -37.76 -6.96
CA GLU A 135 13.27 -38.09 -8.29
C GLU A 135 14.67 -38.71 -8.23
N SER A 136 15.55 -38.20 -7.35
CA SER A 136 16.87 -38.80 -7.09
C SER A 136 16.77 -40.20 -6.48
N LEU A 137 15.75 -40.50 -5.67
CA LEU A 137 15.51 -41.83 -5.10
C LEU A 137 15.06 -42.87 -6.14
N PHE A 138 14.44 -42.44 -7.24
CA PHE A 138 14.04 -43.31 -8.35
C PHE A 138 15.22 -43.71 -9.25
N ILE A 139 16.36 -43.01 -9.18
CA ILE A 139 17.54 -43.29 -10.01
C ILE A 139 18.43 -44.40 -9.41
N GLU A 140 18.31 -44.72 -8.11
CA GLU A 140 19.18 -45.74 -7.47
C GLU A 140 18.70 -47.19 -7.62
N ASN A 141 17.53 -47.47 -8.22
CA ASN A 141 16.92 -48.82 -8.22
C ASN A 141 16.60 -49.43 -9.60
N GLU A 142 17.25 -49.00 -10.69
CA GLU A 142 17.25 -49.77 -11.95
C GLU A 142 18.67 -50.26 -12.27
N ASP A 143 18.95 -51.48 -11.83
CA ASP A 143 19.96 -52.37 -12.38
C ASP A 143 19.60 -52.70 -13.85
N ASN A 144 19.96 -51.80 -14.77
CA ASN A 144 19.97 -52.04 -16.21
C ASN A 144 20.89 -51.03 -16.91
N GLY A 145 22.19 -51.33 -16.95
CA GLY A 145 23.09 -51.21 -18.11
C GLY A 145 23.19 -49.94 -18.97
N GLU A 146 22.44 -48.86 -18.73
CA GLU A 146 22.59 -47.59 -19.45
C GLU A 146 23.44 -46.63 -18.62
N ILE A 147 24.60 -46.28 -19.18
CA ILE A 147 25.54 -45.31 -18.61
C ILE A 147 24.82 -43.96 -18.54
N ILE A 148 24.25 -43.63 -17.37
CA ILE A 148 23.79 -42.29 -17.06
C ILE A 148 25.05 -41.41 -17.05
N SER A 149 25.30 -40.71 -18.16
CA SER A 149 26.40 -39.76 -18.26
C SER A 149 26.27 -38.75 -17.12
N PRO A 150 27.34 -38.48 -16.35
CA PRO A 150 27.30 -37.49 -15.28
C PRO A 150 26.81 -36.15 -15.83
N TYR A 151 25.91 -35.48 -15.10
CA TYR A 151 25.45 -34.15 -15.45
C TYR A 151 26.67 -33.23 -15.60
N PRO A 152 26.82 -32.49 -16.71
CA PRO A 152 28.02 -31.74 -16.99
C PRO A 152 28.30 -30.74 -15.86
N SER A 153 29.52 -30.77 -15.32
CA SER A 153 29.97 -29.89 -14.23
C SER A 153 30.08 -28.41 -14.64
N GLN A 154 29.95 -28.13 -15.93
CA GLN A 154 30.00 -26.79 -16.49
C GLN A 154 28.67 -26.51 -17.18
N ALA A 155 27.98 -25.47 -16.72
CA ALA A 155 26.73 -25.03 -17.32
C ALA A 155 26.98 -24.70 -18.81
N PRO A 156 26.08 -25.11 -19.73
CA PRO A 156 26.20 -24.77 -21.13
C PRO A 156 26.26 -23.24 -21.29
N LEU A 157 27.05 -22.78 -22.26
CA LEU A 157 27.16 -21.36 -22.55
C LEU A 157 25.76 -20.79 -22.89
N PRO A 158 25.40 -19.61 -22.37
CA PRO A 158 24.10 -19.01 -22.66
C PRO A 158 23.99 -18.73 -24.16
N ALA A 159 23.16 -19.51 -24.84
CA ALA A 159 22.86 -19.30 -26.25
C ALA A 159 21.73 -18.27 -26.38
N PRO A 160 21.77 -17.36 -27.38
CA PRO A 160 20.64 -16.50 -27.65
C PRO A 160 19.40 -17.33 -27.99
N PRO A 161 18.20 -16.87 -27.62
CA PRO A 161 16.96 -17.57 -27.94
C PRO A 161 16.83 -17.75 -29.46
N ALA A 162 16.57 -18.99 -29.88
CA ALA A 162 16.49 -19.35 -31.30
C ALA A 162 15.25 -18.77 -32.01
N ILE A 163 14.26 -18.31 -31.25
CA ILE A 163 12.96 -17.87 -31.74
C ILE A 163 12.69 -16.46 -31.20
N TYR A 164 12.25 -15.57 -32.08
CA TYR A 164 11.87 -14.22 -31.70
C TYR A 164 10.40 -14.14 -31.27
N LYS A 165 10.07 -13.17 -30.42
CA LYS A 165 8.71 -13.01 -29.88
C LYS A 165 7.64 -12.87 -30.96
N PHE A 166 7.92 -12.19 -32.08
CA PHE A 166 6.99 -12.03 -33.21
C PHE A 166 6.73 -13.31 -34.01
N GLN A 167 7.54 -14.36 -33.82
CA GLN A 167 7.32 -15.67 -34.44
C GLN A 167 6.41 -16.56 -33.58
N LEU A 168 6.26 -16.24 -32.30
CA LEU A 168 5.40 -16.95 -31.36
C LEU A 168 4.02 -16.29 -31.24
N TYR A 169 3.96 -14.97 -31.37
CA TYR A 169 2.72 -14.20 -31.28
C TYR A 169 2.57 -13.37 -32.55
N ASN A 170 1.53 -13.67 -33.33
CA ASN A 170 1.31 -13.03 -34.62
C ASN A 170 0.46 -11.76 -34.49
N ASP A 171 -0.36 -11.67 -33.44
CA ASP A 171 -1.23 -10.53 -33.17
C ASP A 171 -1.27 -10.18 -31.67
N PRO A 172 -1.13 -8.90 -31.27
CA PRO A 172 -1.40 -8.44 -29.91
C PRO A 172 -2.76 -8.85 -29.35
N ILE A 173 -3.77 -9.10 -30.21
CA ILE A 173 -5.12 -9.54 -29.82
C ILE A 173 -5.09 -10.89 -29.08
N GLU A 174 -4.08 -11.73 -29.30
CA GLU A 174 -3.92 -13.01 -28.60
C GLU A 174 -3.92 -12.86 -27.06
N PHE A 175 -3.57 -11.67 -26.56
CA PHE A 175 -3.57 -11.37 -25.13
C PHE A 175 -4.72 -10.48 -24.66
N ALA A 176 -5.64 -10.10 -25.55
CA ALA A 176 -6.72 -9.18 -25.22
C ALA A 176 -7.58 -9.67 -24.04
N HIS A 177 -7.73 -11.00 -23.90
CA HIS A 177 -8.44 -11.58 -22.77
C HIS A 177 -7.72 -11.36 -21.43
N VAL A 178 -6.40 -11.59 -21.40
CA VAL A 178 -5.56 -11.38 -20.20
C VAL A 178 -5.55 -9.90 -19.83
N ASP A 179 -5.36 -9.02 -20.83
CA ASP A 179 -5.37 -7.58 -20.64
C ASP A 179 -6.75 -7.11 -20.10
N GLN A 180 -7.85 -7.68 -20.60
CA GLN A 180 -9.20 -7.38 -20.12
C GLN A 180 -9.43 -7.83 -18.67
N ILE A 181 -8.89 -8.98 -18.25
CA ILE A 181 -8.93 -9.44 -16.86
C ILE A 181 -8.17 -8.44 -15.98
N ALA A 182 -6.95 -8.06 -16.36
CA ALA A 182 -6.15 -7.10 -15.61
C ALA A 182 -6.86 -5.74 -15.47
N ILE A 183 -7.48 -5.24 -16.56
CA ILE A 183 -8.28 -4.02 -16.54
C ILE A 183 -9.48 -4.15 -15.59
N SER A 184 -10.21 -5.26 -15.65
CA SER A 184 -11.37 -5.51 -14.78
C SER A 184 -10.97 -5.53 -13.31
N VAL A 185 -9.91 -6.27 -12.98
CA VAL A 185 -9.40 -6.37 -11.61
C VAL A 185 -8.91 -5.01 -11.09
N ALA A 186 -8.30 -4.19 -11.96
CA ALA A 186 -7.86 -2.84 -11.62
C ALA A 186 -9.01 -1.84 -11.42
N GLN A 187 -10.20 -2.11 -11.97
CA GLN A 187 -11.40 -1.30 -11.76
C GLN A 187 -12.12 -1.66 -10.45
N GLU A 188 -11.87 -2.83 -9.89
CA GLU A 188 -12.48 -3.31 -8.65
C GLU A 188 -11.62 -2.96 -7.42
N ASP A 189 -12.27 -2.63 -6.30
CA ASP A 189 -11.59 -2.37 -5.03
C ASP A 189 -11.13 -3.70 -4.41
N GLN A 190 -9.84 -3.99 -4.57
CA GLN A 190 -9.22 -5.19 -4.01
C GLN A 190 -8.93 -5.02 -2.52
N LYS A 191 -9.49 -5.91 -1.71
CA LYS A 191 -9.39 -5.83 -0.24
C LYS A 191 -8.06 -6.33 0.30
N THR A 192 -7.45 -7.31 -0.35
CA THR A 192 -6.22 -7.96 0.07
C THR A 192 -5.31 -8.23 -1.13
N PHE A 193 -4.00 -8.30 -0.91
CA PHE A 193 -3.04 -8.65 -1.95
C PHE A 193 -3.22 -10.11 -2.38
N THR A 194 -3.53 -11.00 -1.42
CA THR A 194 -3.89 -12.39 -1.73
C THR A 194 -5.06 -12.49 -2.71
N ASP A 195 -6.13 -11.71 -2.51
CA ASP A 195 -7.29 -11.72 -3.42
C ASP A 195 -6.95 -11.11 -4.79
N LEU A 196 -6.18 -10.02 -4.81
CA LEU A 196 -5.69 -9.39 -6.04
C LEU A 196 -4.91 -10.41 -6.90
N VAL A 197 -3.91 -11.08 -6.31
CA VAL A 197 -3.10 -12.08 -7.03
C VAL A 197 -3.96 -13.24 -7.50
N ARG A 198 -4.90 -13.71 -6.66
CA ARG A 198 -5.80 -14.81 -7.01
C ARG A 198 -6.72 -14.46 -8.18
N GLN A 199 -7.20 -13.23 -8.27
CA GLN A 199 -8.05 -12.78 -9.38
C GLN A 199 -7.26 -12.58 -10.67
N LEU A 200 -6.02 -12.06 -10.58
CA LEU A 200 -5.14 -11.86 -11.74
C LEU A 200 -4.67 -13.20 -12.32
N VAL A 201 -4.18 -14.10 -11.46
CA VAL A 201 -3.46 -15.31 -11.88
C VAL A 201 -4.37 -16.53 -11.95
N GLY A 202 -5.51 -16.53 -11.26
CA GLY A 202 -6.35 -17.72 -11.10
C GLY A 202 -7.03 -18.24 -12.36
N LYS A 203 -7.10 -17.43 -13.42
CA LYS A 203 -7.64 -17.80 -14.74
C LYS A 203 -6.56 -18.00 -15.81
N CYS A 204 -5.29 -17.75 -15.48
CA CYS A 204 -4.18 -17.93 -16.41
C CYS A 204 -3.80 -19.42 -16.47
N GLU A 205 -3.77 -19.98 -17.67
CA GLU A 205 -3.44 -21.37 -17.92
C GLU A 205 -1.92 -21.56 -18.11
N SER A 206 -1.23 -20.55 -18.64
CA SER A 206 0.21 -20.61 -18.90
C SER A 206 1.02 -19.59 -18.09
N ASP A 207 2.28 -19.90 -17.80
CA ASP A 207 3.17 -18.96 -17.11
C ASP A 207 3.46 -17.70 -17.93
N ILE A 208 3.27 -17.77 -19.26
CA ILE A 208 3.34 -16.62 -20.16
C ILE A 208 2.19 -15.65 -19.88
N GLU A 209 0.97 -16.17 -19.67
CA GLU A 209 -0.19 -15.35 -19.30
C GLU A 209 -0.05 -14.76 -17.90
N LYS A 210 0.55 -15.51 -16.96
CA LYS A 210 0.79 -15.01 -15.59
C LYS A 210 1.87 -13.93 -15.54
N ALA A 211 2.85 -14.01 -16.44
CA ALA A 211 3.97 -13.07 -16.51
C ALA A 211 3.60 -11.77 -17.25
N ARG A 212 2.53 -11.81 -18.06
CA ARG A 212 1.99 -10.64 -18.75
C ARG A 212 1.15 -9.80 -17.78
#